data_AF-A0A662GL60-F1
#
_entry.id   AF-A0A662GL60-F1
#
_cell.length_a   1.000
_cell.length_b   1.000
_cell.length_c   1.000
_cell.angle_alpha   90.00
_cell.angle_beta   90.00
_cell.angle_gamma   90.00
#
_symmetry.space_group_name_H-M   'P 1'
#
loop_
_entity.id
_entity.type
_entity.pdbx_description
1 polymer ?
#
loop_
_entity_poly.entity_id
_entity_poly.type
_entity_poly.pdbx_seq_one_letter_code
_entity_poly.pdbx_strand_id
1 'polypeptide(L)'
;MSMYALLPTIGNLLSLLTLIKPPLPSTKDMKKIYIVTTITLALLITVLAVMNVVPKITGRLLAVALPWLREVGITTVAEHAVPSWAQIYQDFGMLLVFSAFGAFSLLKKKELKNYLLSFFWLTSMYAAASLSRLTLVLTLPVALGSGVGFLMITENLLNLTRIEKKVKVRRRGGLSIETVAFSLFIIVLLLVPVVASDTPIRYANQPVLILTSSTAMASADWISALEWIKTNVPENAVIATWWDYGYWISVNTRRNTTCDNGTINATQIRLIARAFLSNETEALRIFKKLNVSYVVVFEPFLGGENTPLQIPNPYASSLPMLGEYVYTSVAISGYGGDFAKSFQMARWIGWDPDRFQTVTVLRMRGGGQIPILVPADTPEARNATLYRLLFRKTDQRLMFVFEPLEILGPGNPVPFPGYGGEGEKPPLVKIPPPEHFELVYASQPNQWVLVYKVIYPEETSG
;
A
#
# COMPACT_ATOMS: atom_id res chain seq x y z
N MET A 1 -26.58 -17.28 -1.36
CA MET A 1 -25.26 -17.63 -1.91
C MET A 1 -24.70 -16.40 -2.61
N SER A 2 -23.52 -15.93 -2.23
CA SER A 2 -22.91 -14.79 -2.92
C SER A 2 -22.48 -15.20 -4.33
N MET A 3 -22.57 -14.28 -5.30
CA MET A 3 -22.10 -14.49 -6.68
C MET A 3 -20.64 -14.99 -6.73
N TYR A 4 -19.87 -14.69 -5.67
CA TYR A 4 -18.52 -15.18 -5.40
C TYR A 4 -18.38 -16.69 -5.35
N ALA A 5 -19.38 -17.43 -4.85
CA ALA A 5 -19.31 -18.88 -4.78
C ALA A 5 -19.70 -19.52 -6.12
N LEU A 6 -20.53 -18.83 -6.91
CA LEU A 6 -21.09 -19.31 -8.18
C LEU A 6 -20.06 -19.31 -9.31
N LEU A 7 -19.22 -18.28 -9.41
CA LEU A 7 -18.20 -18.19 -10.47
C LEU A 7 -17.14 -19.31 -10.39
N PRO A 8 -16.51 -19.58 -9.23
CA PRO A 8 -15.58 -20.68 -9.06
C PRO A 8 -16.24 -22.05 -9.20
N THR A 9 -17.50 -22.21 -8.75
CA THR A 9 -18.22 -23.48 -8.94
C THR A 9 -18.59 -23.72 -10.39
N ILE A 10 -19.03 -22.70 -11.14
CA ILE A 10 -19.24 -22.79 -12.59
C ILE A 10 -17.90 -23.10 -13.29
N GLY A 11 -16.82 -22.42 -12.92
CA GLY A 11 -15.48 -22.68 -13.44
C GLY A 11 -15.00 -24.11 -13.17
N ASN A 12 -15.20 -24.61 -11.94
CA ASN A 12 -14.89 -25.98 -11.57
C ASN A 12 -15.77 -26.98 -12.30
N LEU A 13 -17.07 -26.70 -12.46
CA LEU A 13 -18.00 -27.55 -13.19
C LEU A 13 -17.60 -27.63 -14.67
N LEU A 14 -17.26 -26.51 -15.30
CA LEU A 14 -16.75 -26.45 -16.67
C LEU A 14 -15.43 -27.20 -16.81
N SER A 15 -14.51 -27.05 -15.85
CA SER A 15 -13.26 -27.80 -15.80
C SER A 15 -13.53 -29.31 -15.70
N LEU A 16 -14.44 -29.73 -14.82
CA LEU A 16 -14.86 -31.12 -14.66
C LEU A 16 -15.47 -31.67 -15.96
N LEU A 17 -16.35 -30.90 -16.61
CA LEU A 17 -16.97 -31.27 -17.88
C LEU A 17 -15.93 -31.40 -19.00
N THR A 18 -14.90 -30.54 -19.02
CA THR A 18 -13.80 -30.68 -19.99
C THR A 18 -12.91 -31.89 -19.73
N LEU A 19 -12.74 -32.30 -18.47
CA LEU A 19 -11.98 -33.49 -18.10
C LEU A 19 -12.75 -34.78 -18.43
N ILE A 20 -14.05 -34.80 -18.16
CA ILE A 20 -14.92 -35.96 -18.37
C ILE A 20 -15.18 -36.20 -19.87
N LYS A 21 -15.03 -35.18 -20.73
CA LYS A 21 -15.34 -35.23 -22.18
C LYS A 21 -16.64 -36.01 -22.47
N PRO A 22 -17.77 -35.64 -21.83
CA PRO A 22 -19.02 -36.33 -22.10
C PRO A 22 -19.33 -36.23 -23.60
N PRO A 23 -19.92 -37.28 -24.20
CA PRO A 23 -20.28 -37.26 -25.61
C PRO A 23 -21.31 -36.14 -25.84
N LEU A 24 -20.85 -35.02 -26.40
CA LEU A 24 -21.71 -33.91 -26.76
C LEU A 24 -22.45 -34.29 -28.05
N PRO A 25 -23.78 -34.12 -28.11
CA PRO A 25 -24.54 -34.41 -29.32
C PRO A 25 -24.02 -33.54 -30.48
N SER A 26 -23.64 -34.20 -31.57
CA SER A 26 -23.22 -33.59 -32.83
C SER A 26 -24.39 -32.83 -33.45
N THR A 27 -24.55 -31.56 -33.10
CA THR A 27 -25.51 -30.67 -33.74
C THR A 27 -24.79 -29.80 -34.78
N LYS A 28 -25.41 -29.63 -35.95
CA LYS A 28 -24.82 -28.85 -37.07
C LYS A 28 -24.57 -27.37 -36.72
N ASP A 29 -25.18 -26.87 -35.65
CA ASP A 29 -25.20 -25.45 -35.26
C ASP A 29 -24.62 -25.19 -33.85
N MET A 30 -23.66 -25.99 -33.40
CA MET A 30 -23.01 -25.82 -32.08
C MET A 30 -22.55 -24.37 -31.81
N LYS A 31 -22.06 -23.63 -32.82
CA LYS A 31 -21.68 -22.22 -32.66
C LYS A 31 -22.87 -21.31 -32.32
N LYS A 32 -24.01 -21.46 -33.00
CA LYS A 32 -25.23 -20.68 -32.70
C LYS A 32 -25.75 -21.03 -31.32
N ILE A 33 -25.76 -22.31 -30.96
CA ILE A 33 -26.18 -22.77 -29.63
C ILE A 33 -25.28 -22.17 -28.55
N TYR A 34 -23.96 -22.17 -28.73
CA TYR A 34 -23.03 -21.53 -27.79
C TYR A 34 -23.31 -20.02 -27.66
N ILE A 35 -23.45 -19.30 -28.78
CA ILE A 35 -23.71 -17.85 -28.77
C ILE A 35 -25.03 -17.55 -28.08
N VAL A 36 -26.11 -18.24 -28.46
CA VAL A 36 -27.44 -18.07 -27.86
C VAL A 36 -27.36 -18.35 -26.37
N THR A 37 -26.84 -19.51 -25.95
CA THR A 37 -26.74 -19.88 -24.53
C THR A 37 -25.94 -18.85 -23.73
N THR A 38 -24.83 -18.34 -24.27
CA THR A 38 -24.01 -17.32 -23.60
C THR A 38 -24.78 -16.00 -23.44
N ILE A 39 -25.50 -15.58 -24.48
CA ILE A 39 -26.36 -14.38 -24.46
C ILE A 39 -27.51 -14.56 -23.47
N THR A 40 -28.20 -15.71 -23.46
CA THR A 40 -29.29 -15.96 -22.51
C THR A 40 -28.78 -15.98 -21.08
N LEU A 41 -27.62 -16.59 -20.83
CA LEU A 41 -27.00 -16.61 -19.50
C LEU A 41 -26.60 -15.20 -19.05
N ALA A 42 -26.00 -14.41 -19.94
CA ALA A 42 -25.65 -13.02 -19.67
C ALA A 42 -26.89 -12.18 -19.34
N LEU A 43 -27.95 -12.30 -20.16
CA LEU A 43 -29.22 -11.60 -19.96
C LEU A 43 -29.88 -12.00 -18.63
N LEU A 44 -29.89 -13.31 -18.32
CA LEU A 44 -30.44 -13.82 -17.06
C LEU A 44 -29.67 -13.27 -15.85
N ILE A 45 -28.33 -13.26 -15.91
CA ILE A 45 -27.50 -12.68 -14.84
C ILE A 45 -27.78 -11.18 -14.69
N THR A 46 -27.92 -10.43 -15.79
CA THR A 46 -28.24 -9.00 -15.75
C THR A 46 -29.62 -8.75 -15.12
N VAL A 47 -30.65 -9.51 -15.52
CA VAL A 47 -32.01 -9.39 -14.95
C VAL A 47 -32.00 -9.73 -13.46
N LEU A 48 -31.34 -10.82 -13.06
CA LEU A 48 -31.23 -11.22 -11.66
C LEU A 48 -30.43 -10.21 -10.80
N ALA A 49 -29.46 -9.52 -11.39
CA ALA A 49 -28.72 -8.44 -10.74
C ALA A 49 -29.58 -7.17 -10.57
N VAL A 50 -30.37 -6.79 -11.58
CA VAL A 50 -31.28 -5.63 -11.50
C VAL A 50 -32.38 -5.85 -10.47
N MET A 51 -32.89 -7.08 -10.36
CA MET A 51 -33.90 -7.45 -9.37
C MET A 51 -33.37 -7.55 -7.93
N ASN A 52 -32.09 -7.23 -7.68
CA ASN A 52 -31.40 -7.42 -6.39
C ASN A 52 -31.47 -8.86 -5.83
N VAL A 53 -31.80 -9.86 -6.66
CA VAL A 53 -31.84 -11.28 -6.27
C VAL A 53 -30.42 -11.80 -6.08
N VAL A 54 -29.45 -11.25 -6.81
CA VAL A 54 -28.03 -11.58 -6.65
C VAL A 54 -27.29 -10.41 -5.98
N PRO A 55 -26.44 -10.67 -4.97
CA PRO A 55 -25.65 -9.63 -4.33
C PRO A 55 -24.81 -8.87 -5.37
N LYS A 56 -24.81 -7.54 -5.27
CA LYS A 56 -23.98 -6.67 -6.12
C LYS A 56 -22.51 -7.10 -6.05
N ILE A 57 -21.80 -6.99 -7.18
CA ILE A 57 -20.37 -7.30 -7.25
C ILE A 57 -19.60 -6.48 -6.20
N THR A 58 -18.63 -7.13 -5.52
CA THR A 58 -17.60 -6.49 -4.69
C THR A 58 -17.15 -5.14 -5.24
N GLY A 59 -17.26 -4.01 -4.52
CA GLY A 59 -16.55 -2.77 -4.90
C GLY A 59 -15.06 -3.03 -5.15
N ARG A 60 -14.44 -3.92 -4.37
CA ARG A 60 -13.05 -4.40 -4.57
C ARG A 60 -12.83 -5.19 -5.87
N LEU A 61 -13.78 -6.02 -6.30
CA LEU A 61 -13.68 -6.74 -7.58
C LEU A 61 -13.92 -5.81 -8.77
N LEU A 62 -14.91 -4.92 -8.63
CA LEU A 62 -15.23 -3.94 -9.65
C LEU A 62 -14.05 -2.98 -9.86
N ALA A 63 -13.31 -2.63 -8.80
CA ALA A 63 -12.09 -1.83 -8.86
C ALA A 63 -10.96 -2.45 -9.69
N VAL A 64 -10.91 -3.78 -9.82
CA VAL A 64 -9.93 -4.47 -10.67
C VAL A 64 -10.37 -4.40 -12.13
N ALA A 65 -11.66 -4.68 -12.39
CA ALA A 65 -12.23 -4.68 -13.74
C ALA A 65 -12.40 -3.27 -14.34
N LEU A 66 -12.66 -2.27 -13.50
CA LEU A 66 -12.93 -0.88 -13.86
C LEU A 66 -12.13 0.04 -12.92
N PRO A 67 -10.83 0.26 -13.21
CA PRO A 67 -9.93 1.02 -12.33
C PRO A 67 -10.40 2.45 -12.02
N TRP A 68 -11.20 3.04 -12.90
CA TRP A 68 -11.73 4.39 -12.76
C TRP A 68 -12.88 4.53 -11.74
N LEU A 69 -13.49 3.45 -11.28
CA LEU A 69 -14.60 3.46 -10.30
C LEU A 69 -14.15 3.19 -8.86
N ARG A 70 -12.86 3.39 -8.54
CA ARG A 70 -12.32 3.05 -7.22
C ARG A 70 -12.79 4.00 -6.14
N GLU A 71 -13.35 3.43 -5.07
CA GLU A 71 -13.69 4.17 -3.86
C GLU A 71 -12.44 4.50 -3.03
N VAL A 72 -12.53 5.53 -2.18
CA VAL A 72 -11.41 6.02 -1.36
C VAL A 72 -10.79 4.90 -0.53
N GLY A 73 -11.61 4.07 0.13
CA GLY A 73 -11.12 2.98 0.97
C GLY A 73 -10.37 1.88 0.22
N ILE A 74 -10.45 1.86 -1.11
CA ILE A 74 -9.61 1.01 -1.96
C ILE A 74 -8.34 1.78 -2.33
N THR A 75 -8.45 3.04 -2.75
CA THR A 75 -7.29 3.84 -3.20
C THR A 75 -6.30 4.19 -2.09
N THR A 76 -6.70 4.13 -0.81
CA THR A 76 -5.82 4.44 0.32
C THR A 76 -4.88 3.29 0.69
N VAL A 77 -5.11 2.09 0.15
CA VAL A 77 -4.25 0.92 0.40
C VAL A 77 -3.15 0.89 -0.67
N ALA A 78 -1.88 0.89 -0.24
CA ALA A 78 -0.73 0.91 -1.15
C ALA A 78 -0.73 -0.29 -2.14
N GLU A 79 -1.18 -1.46 -1.67
CA GLU A 79 -1.31 -2.67 -2.49
C GLU A 79 -2.40 -2.59 -3.57
N HIS A 80 -3.25 -1.55 -3.52
CA HIS A 80 -4.28 -1.29 -4.52
C HIS A 80 -3.86 -0.24 -5.56
N ALA A 81 -2.64 0.28 -5.44
CA ALA A 81 -2.07 1.19 -6.41
C ALA A 81 -1.91 0.51 -7.77
N VAL A 82 -2.01 1.32 -8.83
CA VAL A 82 -1.68 0.89 -10.18
C VAL A 82 -0.15 0.80 -10.28
N PRO A 83 0.42 -0.38 -10.58
CA PRO A 83 1.87 -0.51 -10.70
C PRO A 83 2.39 0.18 -11.96
N SER A 84 3.61 0.69 -11.89
CA SER A 84 4.31 1.18 -13.07
C SER A 84 4.87 0.02 -13.90
N TRP A 85 5.19 0.28 -15.17
CA TRP A 85 5.93 -0.68 -16.00
C TRP A 85 7.25 -1.11 -15.35
N ALA A 86 7.96 -0.17 -14.73
CA ALA A 86 9.22 -0.44 -14.04
C ALA A 86 9.04 -1.46 -12.91
N GLN A 87 7.96 -1.35 -12.14
CA GLN A 87 7.64 -2.30 -11.07
C GLN A 87 7.43 -3.72 -11.62
N ILE A 88 6.58 -3.86 -12.65
CA ILE A 88 6.28 -5.17 -13.26
C ILE A 88 7.56 -5.77 -13.88
N TYR A 89 8.39 -4.95 -14.52
CA TYR A 89 9.64 -5.42 -15.09
C TYR A 89 10.67 -5.78 -14.02
N GLN A 90 10.72 -5.09 -12.88
CA GLN A 90 11.57 -5.47 -11.75
C GLN A 90 11.15 -6.83 -11.16
N ASP A 91 9.85 -7.12 -11.11
CA ASP A 91 9.34 -8.39 -10.57
C ASP A 91 9.66 -9.60 -11.49
N PHE A 92 9.56 -9.44 -12.81
CA PHE A 92 9.63 -10.56 -13.77
C PHE A 92 10.85 -10.55 -14.71
N GLY A 93 11.46 -9.39 -14.94
CA GLY A 93 12.56 -9.20 -15.87
C GLY A 93 12.28 -9.80 -17.26
N MET A 94 13.27 -10.50 -17.81
CA MET A 94 13.15 -11.13 -19.14
C MET A 94 12.17 -12.30 -19.20
N LEU A 95 11.78 -12.89 -18.06
CA LEU A 95 10.72 -13.92 -18.06
C LEU A 95 9.41 -13.36 -18.62
N LEU A 96 9.15 -12.07 -18.43
CA LEU A 96 7.97 -11.42 -18.98
C LEU A 96 7.94 -11.50 -20.51
N VAL A 97 9.07 -11.22 -21.15
CA VAL A 97 9.21 -11.24 -22.61
C VAL A 97 9.06 -12.67 -23.15
N PHE A 98 9.75 -13.64 -22.54
CA PHE A 98 9.60 -15.05 -22.91
C PHE A 98 8.16 -15.54 -22.70
N SER A 99 7.51 -15.08 -21.63
CA SER A 99 6.13 -15.47 -21.33
C SER A 99 5.12 -14.92 -22.32
N ALA A 100 5.28 -13.67 -22.74
CA ALA A 100 4.46 -13.10 -23.80
C ALA A 100 4.64 -13.89 -25.10
N PHE A 101 5.89 -14.15 -25.50
CA PHE A 101 6.18 -14.94 -26.70
C PHE A 101 5.56 -16.34 -26.64
N GLY A 102 5.71 -17.05 -25.51
CA GLY A 102 5.12 -18.36 -25.30
C GLY A 102 3.60 -18.32 -25.36
N ALA A 103 2.97 -17.41 -24.62
CA ALA A 103 1.51 -17.25 -24.57
C ALA A 103 0.92 -16.95 -25.95
N PHE A 104 1.51 -16.04 -26.74
CA PHE A 104 1.00 -15.74 -28.08
C PHE A 104 1.30 -16.84 -29.10
N SER A 105 2.44 -17.50 -29.00
CA SER A 105 2.80 -18.59 -29.91
C SER A 105 1.91 -19.82 -29.74
N LEU A 106 1.45 -20.07 -28.52
CA LEU A 106 0.51 -21.14 -28.18
C LEU A 106 -0.87 -20.97 -28.83
N LEU A 107 -1.32 -19.73 -29.10
CA LEU A 107 -2.59 -19.47 -29.79
C LEU A 107 -2.64 -20.09 -31.20
N LYS A 108 -1.49 -20.33 -31.82
CA LYS A 108 -1.38 -20.98 -33.14
C LYS A 108 -1.66 -22.49 -33.06
N LYS A 109 -1.33 -23.11 -31.93
CA LYS A 109 -1.56 -24.55 -31.67
C LYS A 109 -2.96 -24.69 -31.10
N LYS A 110 -3.95 -24.97 -31.97
CA LYS A 110 -5.41 -24.98 -31.70
C LYS A 110 -5.88 -26.06 -30.69
N GLU A 111 -5.32 -26.05 -29.50
CA GLU A 111 -5.63 -26.97 -28.41
C GLU A 111 -6.16 -26.19 -27.20
N LEU A 112 -7.13 -26.77 -26.49
CA LEU A 112 -7.79 -26.10 -25.36
C LEU A 112 -6.82 -25.66 -24.25
N LYS A 113 -5.84 -26.51 -23.91
CA LYS A 113 -4.81 -26.21 -22.90
C LYS A 113 -3.98 -24.96 -23.26
N ASN A 114 -3.74 -24.74 -24.56
CA ASN A 114 -2.96 -23.62 -25.06
C ASN A 114 -3.78 -22.33 -24.96
N TYR A 115 -5.04 -22.38 -25.36
CA TYR A 115 -5.97 -21.26 -25.18
C TYR A 115 -6.15 -20.88 -23.71
N LEU A 116 -6.23 -21.87 -22.82
CA LEU A 116 -6.34 -21.63 -21.38
C LEU A 116 -5.13 -20.87 -20.84
N LEU A 117 -3.91 -21.31 -21.17
CA LEU A 117 -2.69 -20.63 -20.71
C LEU A 117 -2.57 -19.21 -21.29
N SER A 118 -2.85 -19.02 -22.58
CA SER A 118 -2.83 -17.70 -23.20
C SER A 118 -3.87 -16.76 -22.60
N PHE A 119 -5.09 -17.26 -22.36
CA PHE A 119 -6.16 -16.49 -21.72
C PHE A 119 -5.80 -16.14 -20.27
N PHE A 120 -5.30 -17.11 -19.50
CA PHE A 120 -4.86 -16.89 -18.13
C PHE A 120 -3.74 -15.85 -18.03
N TRP A 121 -2.77 -15.89 -18.96
CA TRP A 121 -1.73 -14.87 -19.05
C TRP A 121 -2.32 -13.48 -19.34
N LEU A 122 -3.21 -13.35 -20.33
CA LEU A 122 -3.83 -12.07 -20.69
C LEU A 122 -4.67 -11.47 -19.56
N THR A 123 -5.53 -12.27 -18.92
CA THR A 123 -6.37 -11.80 -17.83
C THR A 123 -5.56 -11.45 -16.59
N SER A 124 -4.52 -12.24 -16.28
CA SER A 124 -3.66 -11.96 -15.13
C SER A 124 -2.77 -10.75 -15.38
N MET A 125 -2.32 -10.54 -16.61
CA MET A 125 -1.57 -9.35 -17.01
C MET A 125 -2.43 -8.09 -16.86
N TYR A 126 -3.68 -8.13 -17.33
CA TYR A 126 -4.63 -7.04 -17.13
C TYR A 126 -4.86 -6.75 -15.64
N ALA A 127 -5.09 -7.80 -14.85
CA ALA A 127 -5.30 -7.69 -13.41
C ALA A 127 -4.07 -7.09 -12.69
N ALA A 128 -2.87 -7.57 -13.01
CA ALA A 128 -1.62 -7.06 -12.46
C ALA A 128 -1.36 -5.60 -12.88
N ALA A 129 -1.63 -5.24 -14.14
CA ALA A 129 -1.52 -3.85 -14.60
C ALA A 129 -2.56 -2.92 -13.94
N SER A 130 -3.69 -3.47 -13.46
CA SER A 130 -4.73 -2.73 -12.75
C SER A 130 -4.38 -2.54 -11.27
N LEU A 131 -3.86 -3.57 -10.59
CA LEU A 131 -3.69 -3.58 -9.14
C LEU A 131 -2.41 -4.30 -8.73
N SER A 132 -1.53 -3.62 -7.99
CA SER A 132 -0.17 -4.12 -7.70
C SER A 132 -0.16 -5.47 -6.99
N ARG A 133 -1.07 -5.72 -6.04
CA ARG A 133 -1.19 -7.05 -5.38
C ARG A 133 -1.45 -8.22 -6.34
N LEU A 134 -2.02 -7.97 -7.53
CA LEU A 134 -2.36 -9.01 -8.50
C LEU A 134 -1.16 -9.44 -9.36
N THR A 135 0.02 -8.82 -9.19
CA THR A 135 1.28 -9.37 -9.76
C THR A 135 1.55 -10.78 -9.25
N LEU A 136 1.15 -11.10 -8.01
CA LEU A 136 1.25 -12.45 -7.45
C LEU A 136 0.47 -13.49 -8.27
N VAL A 137 -0.69 -13.11 -8.82
CA VAL A 137 -1.49 -13.99 -9.69
C VAL A 137 -0.83 -14.14 -11.07
N LEU A 138 -0.19 -13.08 -11.56
CA LEU A 138 0.57 -13.07 -12.82
C LEU A 138 1.83 -13.95 -12.77
N THR A 139 2.39 -14.23 -11.58
CA THR A 139 3.59 -15.07 -11.43
C THR A 139 3.46 -16.45 -12.07
N LEU A 140 2.35 -17.15 -11.84
CA LEU A 140 2.14 -18.50 -12.39
C LEU A 140 2.09 -18.54 -13.93
N PRO A 141 1.26 -17.74 -14.62
CA PRO A 141 1.23 -17.74 -16.08
C PRO A 141 2.54 -17.20 -16.69
N VAL A 142 3.26 -16.28 -16.02
CA VAL A 142 4.59 -15.85 -16.47
C VAL A 142 5.59 -16.99 -16.38
N ALA A 143 5.63 -17.75 -15.28
CA ALA A 143 6.52 -18.89 -15.13
C ALA A 143 6.25 -19.98 -16.18
N LEU A 144 4.99 -20.36 -16.38
CA LEU A 144 4.60 -21.36 -17.38
C LEU A 144 4.85 -20.87 -18.81
N GLY A 145 4.41 -19.64 -19.12
CA GLY A 145 4.57 -19.05 -20.43
C GLY A 145 6.04 -18.87 -20.80
N SER A 146 6.88 -18.45 -19.85
CA SER A 146 8.31 -18.21 -20.09
C SER A 146 9.05 -19.52 -20.37
N GLY A 147 8.74 -20.60 -19.63
CA GLY A 147 9.27 -21.94 -19.91
C GLY A 147 8.91 -22.43 -21.32
N VAL A 148 7.63 -22.28 -21.72
CA VAL A 148 7.21 -22.65 -23.08
C VAL A 148 7.88 -21.77 -24.14
N GLY A 149 7.95 -20.46 -23.90
CA GLY A 149 8.57 -19.51 -24.82
C GLY A 149 10.05 -19.81 -25.03
N PHE A 150 10.78 -20.07 -23.94
CA PHE A 150 12.18 -20.47 -23.96
C PHE A 150 12.38 -21.78 -24.74
N LEU A 151 11.56 -22.80 -24.47
CA LEU A 151 11.61 -24.08 -25.18
C LEU A 151 11.40 -23.89 -26.68
N MET A 152 10.35 -23.16 -27.07
CA MET A 152 10.02 -22.92 -28.48
C MET A 152 11.13 -22.16 -29.22
N ILE A 153 11.75 -21.16 -28.60
CA ILE A 153 12.87 -20.43 -29.20
C ILE A 153 14.08 -21.37 -29.36
N THR A 154 14.41 -22.12 -28.31
CA THR A 154 15.56 -23.03 -28.30
C THR A 154 15.40 -24.15 -29.33
N GLU A 155 14.25 -24.81 -29.38
CA GLU A 155 13.95 -25.84 -30.38
C GLU A 155 14.02 -25.28 -31.80
N ASN A 156 13.47 -24.10 -32.06
CA ASN A 156 13.53 -23.47 -33.37
C ASN A 156 14.97 -23.15 -33.78
N LEU A 157 15.79 -22.62 -32.86
CA LEU A 157 17.21 -22.34 -33.12
C LEU A 157 18.00 -23.62 -33.41
N LEU A 158 17.78 -24.69 -32.64
CA LEU A 158 18.42 -25.99 -32.85
C LEU A 158 17.95 -26.70 -34.14
N ASN A 159 16.71 -26.50 -34.55
CA ASN A 159 16.23 -27.04 -35.82
C ASN A 159 16.85 -26.33 -37.03
N LEU A 160 17.23 -25.05 -36.89
CA LEU A 160 17.91 -24.29 -37.96
C LEU A 160 19.35 -24.78 -38.21
N THR A 161 19.98 -25.48 -37.25
CA THR A 161 21.30 -26.13 -37.46
C THR A 161 21.18 -27.54 -38.03
N ARG A 162 20.05 -28.23 -37.80
CA ARG A 162 19.80 -29.54 -38.42
C ARG A 162 19.50 -29.36 -39.90
N ILE A 163 20.56 -29.47 -40.72
CA ILE A 163 20.42 -29.69 -42.17
C ILE A 163 19.65 -31.01 -42.34
N GLU A 164 18.34 -30.93 -42.58
CA GLU A 164 17.59 -32.12 -42.98
C GLU A 164 18.20 -32.64 -44.28
N LYS A 165 18.78 -33.84 -44.22
CA LYS A 165 19.44 -34.54 -45.33
C LYS A 165 18.48 -34.99 -46.44
N LYS A 166 17.28 -34.41 -46.57
CA LYS A 166 16.31 -34.84 -47.57
C LYS A 166 15.73 -33.66 -48.36
N VAL A 167 15.87 -33.81 -49.67
CA VAL A 167 15.27 -33.06 -50.79
C VAL A 167 16.11 -31.90 -51.35
N LYS A 168 16.68 -32.16 -52.53
CA LYS A 168 17.29 -31.21 -53.46
C LYS A 168 16.23 -30.27 -54.05
N VAL A 169 15.72 -29.28 -53.31
CA VAL A 169 15.06 -28.10 -53.92
C VAL A 169 15.33 -26.86 -53.06
N ARG A 170 15.96 -25.84 -53.67
CA ARG A 170 16.18 -24.46 -53.19
C ARG A 170 16.54 -24.29 -51.70
N ARG A 171 17.84 -24.38 -51.41
CA ARG A 171 18.45 -23.94 -50.14
C ARG A 171 18.21 -22.43 -49.93
N ARG A 172 17.31 -22.06 -49.00
CA ARG A 172 17.60 -20.92 -48.12
C ARG A 172 18.59 -21.47 -47.08
N GLY A 173 19.81 -20.93 -47.05
CA GLY A 173 20.88 -21.43 -46.20
C GLY A 173 20.45 -21.49 -44.73
N GLY A 174 20.67 -22.65 -44.08
CA GLY A 174 20.55 -22.76 -42.63
C GLY A 174 21.56 -21.84 -41.95
N LEU A 175 21.26 -21.43 -40.71
CA LEU A 175 22.17 -20.60 -39.93
C LEU A 175 23.44 -21.39 -39.59
N SER A 176 24.58 -20.69 -39.48
CA SER A 176 25.82 -21.30 -39.05
C SER A 176 25.70 -21.78 -37.60
N ILE A 177 26.42 -22.85 -37.23
CA ILE A 177 26.39 -23.40 -35.87
C ILE A 177 26.85 -22.33 -34.86
N GLU A 178 27.81 -21.51 -35.24
CA GLU A 178 28.33 -20.40 -34.46
C GLU A 178 27.24 -19.36 -34.19
N THR A 179 26.39 -19.06 -35.17
CA THR A 179 25.29 -18.09 -35.01
C THR A 179 24.24 -18.61 -34.03
N VAL A 180 23.92 -19.90 -34.09
CA VAL A 180 22.96 -20.52 -33.16
C VAL A 180 23.56 -20.64 -31.75
N ALA A 181 24.82 -21.04 -31.62
CA ALA A 181 25.52 -21.08 -30.35
C ALA A 181 25.59 -19.68 -29.70
N PHE A 182 25.92 -18.65 -30.49
CA PHE A 182 25.91 -17.26 -30.05
C PHE A 182 24.51 -16.82 -29.62
N SER A 183 23.47 -17.17 -30.36
CA SER A 183 22.07 -16.85 -30.00
C SER A 183 21.65 -17.50 -28.67
N LEU A 184 21.99 -18.77 -28.46
CA LEU A 184 21.72 -19.47 -27.20
C LEU A 184 22.51 -18.86 -26.04
N PHE A 185 23.76 -18.48 -26.27
CA PHE A 185 24.57 -17.77 -25.29
C PHE A 185 23.93 -16.42 -24.88
N ILE A 186 23.45 -15.64 -25.84
CA ILE A 186 22.73 -14.39 -25.56
C ILE A 186 21.44 -14.65 -24.76
N ILE A 187 20.67 -15.68 -25.10
CA ILE A 187 19.45 -16.04 -24.35
C ILE A 187 19.79 -16.39 -22.89
N VAL A 188 20.85 -17.17 -22.66
CA VAL A 188 21.31 -17.50 -21.30
C VAL A 188 21.75 -16.24 -20.56
N LEU A 189 22.52 -15.37 -21.22
CA LEU A 189 22.98 -14.09 -20.65
C LEU A 189 21.80 -13.20 -20.21
N LEU A 190 20.71 -13.16 -21.00
CA LEU A 190 19.50 -12.40 -20.69
C LEU A 190 18.74 -12.95 -19.46
N LEU A 191 18.94 -14.22 -19.11
CA LEU A 191 18.34 -14.84 -17.91
C LEU A 191 19.20 -14.66 -16.65
N VAL A 192 20.49 -14.36 -16.77
CA VAL A 192 21.40 -14.19 -15.63
C VAL A 192 20.87 -13.17 -14.62
N PRO A 193 20.37 -11.97 -14.99
CA PRO A 193 19.89 -11.01 -14.00
C PRO A 193 18.71 -11.52 -13.18
N VAL A 194 17.85 -12.37 -13.76
CA VAL A 194 16.70 -12.94 -13.06
C VAL A 194 17.14 -14.00 -12.05
N VAL A 195 18.10 -14.85 -12.43
CA VAL A 195 18.59 -15.95 -11.58
C VAL A 195 19.56 -15.45 -10.50
N ALA A 196 20.40 -14.48 -10.84
CA ALA A 196 21.42 -13.94 -9.93
C ALA A 196 20.88 -12.83 -9.01
N SER A 197 19.62 -12.41 -9.17
CA SER A 197 19.02 -11.38 -8.32
C SER A 197 18.84 -11.87 -6.89
N ASP A 198 19.38 -11.12 -5.93
CA ASP A 198 19.19 -11.30 -4.50
C ASP A 198 17.87 -10.67 -3.98
N THR A 199 17.18 -9.92 -4.85
CA THR A 199 16.01 -9.12 -4.49
C THR A 199 14.87 -9.95 -3.86
N PRO A 200 14.49 -11.14 -4.41
CA PRO A 200 13.47 -11.98 -3.79
C PRO A 200 13.85 -12.46 -2.39
N ILE A 201 15.14 -12.78 -2.18
CA ILE A 201 15.66 -13.22 -0.87
C ILE A 201 15.59 -12.08 0.13
N ARG A 202 15.98 -10.87 -0.29
CA ARG A 202 15.89 -9.67 0.55
C ARG A 202 14.47 -9.36 0.96
N TYR A 203 13.50 -9.40 0.05
CA TYR A 203 12.08 -9.19 0.37
C TYR A 203 11.53 -10.28 1.29
N ALA A 204 11.89 -11.55 1.07
CA ALA A 204 11.47 -12.65 1.93
C ALA A 204 12.05 -12.54 3.35
N ASN A 205 13.21 -11.89 3.50
CA ASN A 205 13.90 -11.71 4.78
C ASN A 205 13.65 -10.32 5.42
N GLN A 206 12.65 -9.56 4.96
CA GLN A 206 12.26 -8.32 5.62
C GLN A 206 11.52 -8.63 6.93
N PRO A 207 11.83 -7.92 8.04
CA PRO A 207 11.10 -8.10 9.27
C PRO A 207 9.63 -7.69 9.09
N VAL A 208 8.74 -8.32 9.86
CA VAL A 208 7.32 -7.97 9.84
C VAL A 208 7.11 -6.52 10.28
N LEU A 209 6.12 -5.85 9.69
CA LEU A 209 5.88 -4.40 9.87
C LEU A 209 5.71 -3.96 11.33
N ILE A 210 5.19 -4.84 12.20
CA ILE A 210 5.04 -4.56 13.63
C ILE A 210 6.40 -4.42 14.35
N LEU A 211 7.43 -5.13 13.88
CA LEU A 211 8.80 -5.06 14.41
C LEU A 211 9.61 -3.91 13.80
N THR A 212 9.19 -3.41 12.65
CA THR A 212 9.82 -2.24 12.03
C THR A 212 9.07 -0.95 12.31
N SER A 213 8.01 -1.01 13.13
CA SER A 213 7.12 0.11 13.40
C SER A 213 6.61 0.77 12.12
N SER A 214 6.24 -0.01 11.10
CA SER A 214 5.89 0.48 9.76
C SER A 214 6.98 1.34 9.06
N THR A 215 8.19 1.39 9.61
CA THR A 215 9.35 1.99 8.97
C THR A 215 10.16 0.89 8.27
N ALA A 216 11.17 1.26 7.47
CA ALA A 216 12.11 0.30 6.90
C ALA A 216 13.18 -0.17 7.91
N MET A 217 13.11 0.26 9.18
CA MET A 217 14.09 -0.01 10.22
C MET A 217 13.43 -0.68 11.42
N ALA A 218 14.12 -1.66 12.02
CA ALA A 218 13.62 -2.31 13.23
C ALA A 218 13.49 -1.28 14.37
N SER A 219 12.32 -1.22 15.00
CA SER A 219 12.10 -0.42 16.21
C SER A 219 11.16 -1.14 17.17
N ALA A 220 11.51 -1.10 18.45
CA ALA A 220 10.73 -1.69 19.52
C ALA A 220 9.50 -0.86 19.92
N ASP A 221 9.28 0.35 19.36
CA ASP A 221 8.22 1.27 19.80
C ASP A 221 6.82 0.64 19.83
N TRP A 222 6.41 -0.03 18.75
CA TRP A 222 5.11 -0.73 18.73
C TRP A 222 5.05 -1.90 19.71
N ILE A 223 6.11 -2.68 19.85
CA ILE A 223 6.15 -3.80 20.80
C ILE A 223 6.06 -3.27 22.24
N SER A 224 6.79 -2.20 22.55
CA SER A 224 6.78 -1.50 23.83
C SER A 224 5.39 -0.99 24.18
N ALA A 225 4.71 -0.33 23.23
CA ALA A 225 3.35 0.17 23.42
C ALA A 225 2.34 -0.96 23.60
N LEU A 226 2.44 -2.03 22.83
CA LEU A 226 1.52 -3.16 22.93
C LEU A 226 1.66 -3.89 24.27
N GLU A 227 2.88 -4.08 24.77
CA GLU A 227 3.10 -4.69 26.10
C GLU A 227 2.57 -3.80 27.23
N TRP A 228 2.77 -2.48 27.12
CA TRP A 228 2.21 -1.54 28.08
C TRP A 228 0.68 -1.55 28.06
N ILE A 229 0.04 -1.49 26.88
CA ILE A 229 -1.42 -1.57 26.72
C ILE A 229 -1.92 -2.89 27.33
N LYS A 230 -1.21 -3.99 27.06
CA LYS A 230 -1.58 -5.31 27.54
C LYS A 230 -1.54 -5.45 29.06
N THR A 231 -0.74 -4.64 29.73
CA THR A 231 -0.57 -4.72 31.19
C THR A 231 -1.42 -3.68 31.94
N ASN A 232 -1.64 -2.50 31.34
CA ASN A 232 -2.18 -1.33 32.06
C ASN A 232 -3.59 -0.90 31.61
N VAL A 233 -4.04 -1.29 30.41
CA VAL A 233 -5.36 -0.89 29.90
C VAL A 233 -6.41 -1.97 30.29
N PRO A 234 -7.54 -1.61 30.91
CA PRO A 234 -8.60 -2.57 31.24
C PRO A 234 -9.10 -3.36 30.03
N GLU A 235 -9.46 -4.64 30.20
CA GLU A 235 -9.87 -5.51 29.09
C GLU A 235 -11.15 -5.04 28.38
N ASN A 236 -12.06 -4.39 29.10
CA ASN A 236 -13.30 -3.83 28.57
C ASN A 236 -13.15 -2.44 27.93
N ALA A 237 -11.95 -1.85 28.00
CA ALA A 237 -11.70 -0.54 27.43
C ALA A 237 -11.68 -0.59 25.90
N VAL A 238 -12.20 0.47 25.28
CA VAL A 238 -12.17 0.63 23.82
C VAL A 238 -11.07 1.64 23.46
N ILE A 239 -10.20 1.23 22.54
CA ILE A 239 -9.07 2.01 22.05
C ILE A 239 -9.41 2.56 20.65
N ALA A 240 -9.42 3.88 20.51
CA ALA A 240 -9.48 4.55 19.21
C ALA A 240 -8.08 4.63 18.59
N THR A 241 -7.97 4.25 17.33
CA THR A 241 -6.73 4.30 16.55
C THR A 241 -7.08 4.31 15.07
N TRP A 242 -6.12 4.65 14.20
CA TRP A 242 -6.33 4.49 12.77
C TRP A 242 -6.41 3.00 12.38
N TRP A 243 -7.18 2.68 11.34
CA TRP A 243 -7.58 1.30 11.03
C TRP A 243 -6.39 0.37 10.75
N ASP A 244 -5.28 0.91 10.25
CA ASP A 244 -4.03 0.18 10.01
C ASP A 244 -3.54 -0.59 11.24
N TYR A 245 -3.67 -0.02 12.43
CA TYR A 245 -3.07 -0.54 13.67
C TYR A 245 -4.04 -1.34 14.54
N GLY A 246 -5.34 -1.30 14.24
CA GLY A 246 -6.37 -1.92 15.07
C GLY A 246 -6.16 -3.43 15.28
N TYR A 247 -5.70 -4.14 14.25
CA TYR A 247 -5.40 -5.57 14.36
C TYR A 247 -4.18 -5.84 15.27
N TRP A 248 -3.17 -4.96 15.24
CA TRP A 248 -1.99 -5.12 16.10
C TRP A 248 -2.37 -4.99 17.56
N ILE A 249 -3.19 -3.99 17.90
CA ILE A 249 -3.66 -3.77 19.27
C ILE A 249 -4.58 -4.91 19.70
N SER A 250 -5.64 -5.19 18.95
CA SER A 250 -6.64 -6.20 19.35
C SER A 250 -6.06 -7.61 19.49
N VAL A 251 -5.20 -8.06 18.57
CA VAL A 251 -4.65 -9.43 18.63
C VAL A 251 -3.59 -9.59 19.71
N ASN A 252 -2.65 -8.64 19.82
CA ASN A 252 -1.55 -8.77 20.78
C ASN A 252 -1.97 -8.46 22.21
N THR A 253 -2.96 -7.57 22.38
CA THR A 253 -3.37 -7.10 23.70
C THR A 253 -4.74 -7.63 24.13
N ARG A 254 -5.60 -8.16 23.25
CA ARG A 254 -6.99 -8.53 23.58
C ARG A 254 -7.85 -7.35 24.07
N ARG A 255 -7.53 -6.12 23.64
CA ARG A 255 -8.33 -4.91 23.90
C ARG A 255 -9.19 -4.59 22.69
N ASN A 256 -10.36 -4.01 22.93
CA ASN A 256 -11.28 -3.65 21.86
C ASN A 256 -10.74 -2.43 21.10
N THR A 257 -10.80 -2.44 19.76
CA THR A 257 -10.46 -1.30 18.93
C THR A 257 -11.66 -0.78 18.16
N THR A 258 -11.69 0.51 17.86
CA THR A 258 -12.80 1.13 17.11
C THR A 258 -12.82 0.71 15.64
N CYS A 259 -11.68 0.41 15.04
CA CYS A 259 -11.60 -0.06 13.66
C CYS A 259 -10.37 -0.95 13.51
N ASP A 260 -10.31 -1.67 12.38
CA ASP A 260 -9.23 -2.60 12.07
C ASP A 260 -8.93 -2.66 10.56
N ASN A 261 -7.90 -3.43 10.22
CA ASN A 261 -7.41 -3.63 8.86
C ASN A 261 -8.40 -4.41 7.97
N GLY A 262 -9.44 -5.03 8.55
CA GLY A 262 -10.52 -5.65 7.79
C GLY A 262 -11.34 -4.64 6.99
N THR A 263 -11.40 -3.40 7.47
CA THR A 263 -12.14 -2.26 6.86
C THR A 263 -13.60 -2.60 6.49
N ILE A 264 -14.23 -3.46 7.29
CA ILE A 264 -15.59 -3.96 7.04
C ILE A 264 -16.63 -2.85 7.22
N ASN A 265 -16.47 -2.02 8.24
CA ASN A 265 -17.39 -0.91 8.55
C ASN A 265 -16.80 0.45 8.16
N ALA A 266 -17.00 0.85 6.90
CA ALA A 266 -16.53 2.14 6.38
C ALA A 266 -17.08 3.35 7.15
N THR A 267 -18.30 3.26 7.71
CA THR A 267 -18.89 4.36 8.49
C THR A 267 -18.10 4.63 9.75
N GLN A 268 -17.63 3.59 10.43
CA GLN A 268 -16.84 3.72 11.65
C GLN A 268 -15.46 4.32 11.36
N ILE A 269 -14.83 3.95 10.24
CA ILE A 269 -13.56 4.56 9.79
C ILE A 269 -13.74 6.06 9.53
N ARG A 270 -14.85 6.46 8.87
CA ARG A 270 -15.16 7.88 8.64
C ARG A 270 -15.39 8.65 9.94
N LEU A 271 -16.00 8.04 10.96
CA LEU A 271 -16.15 8.65 12.27
C LEU A 271 -14.79 8.88 12.94
N ILE A 272 -13.88 7.91 12.90
CA ILE A 272 -12.53 8.05 13.46
C ILE A 272 -11.73 9.10 12.70
N ALA A 273 -11.75 9.10 11.36
CA ALA A 273 -11.11 10.14 10.55
C ALA A 273 -11.65 11.53 10.89
N ARG A 274 -12.98 11.67 11.06
CA ARG A 274 -13.59 12.94 11.47
C ARG A 274 -13.15 13.34 12.87
N ALA A 275 -13.13 12.42 13.83
CA ALA A 275 -12.68 12.72 15.20
C ALA A 275 -11.22 13.21 15.21
N PHE A 276 -10.34 12.57 14.45
CA PHE A 276 -8.94 12.96 14.35
C PHE A 276 -8.71 14.31 13.68
N LEU A 277 -9.46 14.65 12.63
CA LEU A 277 -9.26 15.90 11.89
C LEU A 277 -10.12 17.08 12.38
N SER A 278 -11.08 16.85 13.28
CA SER A 278 -11.89 17.92 13.88
C SER A 278 -11.26 18.44 15.18
N ASN A 279 -11.84 19.51 15.73
CA ASN A 279 -11.49 20.01 17.06
C ASN A 279 -11.83 19.00 18.18
N GLU A 280 -11.26 19.21 19.37
CA GLU A 280 -11.42 18.29 20.50
C GLU A 280 -12.89 18.12 20.91
N THR A 281 -13.71 19.17 20.83
CA THR A 281 -15.14 19.10 21.15
C THR A 281 -15.89 18.09 20.27
N GLU A 282 -15.69 18.15 18.96
CA GLU A 282 -16.31 17.20 18.03
C GLU A 282 -15.69 15.81 18.16
N ALA A 283 -14.38 15.72 18.38
CA ALA A 283 -13.69 14.45 18.62
C ALA A 283 -14.25 13.72 19.85
N LEU A 284 -14.43 14.42 20.97
CA LEU A 284 -15.01 13.88 22.20
C LEU A 284 -16.45 13.40 21.99
N ARG A 285 -17.27 14.15 21.23
CA ARG A 285 -18.64 13.75 20.91
C ARG A 285 -18.66 12.41 20.16
N ILE A 286 -17.75 12.23 19.19
CA ILE A 286 -17.63 10.99 18.42
C ILE A 286 -17.07 9.86 19.30
N PHE A 287 -16.01 10.12 20.06
CA PHE A 287 -15.39 9.14 20.96
C PHE A 287 -16.35 8.66 22.04
N LYS A 288 -17.17 9.55 22.61
CA LYS A 288 -18.24 9.19 23.55
C LYS A 288 -19.27 8.27 22.90
N LYS A 289 -19.71 8.56 21.67
CA LYS A 289 -20.63 7.70 20.91
C LYS A 289 -20.05 6.31 20.62
N LEU A 290 -18.73 6.22 20.47
CA LEU A 290 -18.01 4.97 20.22
C LEU A 290 -17.51 4.30 21.51
N ASN A 291 -17.87 4.83 22.69
CA ASN A 291 -17.44 4.35 24.01
C ASN A 291 -15.91 4.25 24.17
N VAL A 292 -15.17 5.18 23.58
CA VAL A 292 -13.70 5.18 23.58
C VAL A 292 -13.19 5.61 24.95
N SER A 293 -12.25 4.83 25.49
CA SER A 293 -11.56 5.13 26.76
C SER A 293 -10.12 5.60 26.55
N TYR A 294 -9.47 5.10 25.50
CA TYR A 294 -8.08 5.44 25.17
C TYR A 294 -7.94 5.77 23.69
N VAL A 295 -6.96 6.61 23.36
CA VAL A 295 -6.58 6.93 21.98
C VAL A 295 -5.12 6.56 21.78
N VAL A 296 -4.82 5.81 20.71
CA VAL A 296 -3.45 5.47 20.31
C VAL A 296 -3.15 6.14 18.98
N VAL A 297 -2.12 6.97 18.98
CA VAL A 297 -1.59 7.65 17.79
C VAL A 297 -0.13 7.26 17.58
N PHE A 298 0.29 7.21 16.32
CA PHE A 298 1.64 6.80 15.95
C PHE A 298 2.22 7.73 14.88
N GLU A 299 3.44 8.21 15.07
CA GLU A 299 4.22 8.87 14.02
C GLU A 299 5.73 8.62 14.24
N PRO A 300 6.43 8.06 13.23
CA PRO A 300 7.87 7.86 13.29
C PRO A 300 8.61 9.18 13.03
N PHE A 301 8.60 10.07 14.03
CA PHE A 301 9.35 11.32 13.94
C PHE A 301 10.86 11.07 13.84
N LEU A 302 11.52 11.88 13.01
CA LEU A 302 12.96 12.03 12.94
C LEU A 302 13.40 13.19 13.82
N GLY A 303 14.56 13.10 14.45
CA GLY A 303 15.08 14.13 15.35
C GLY A 303 15.60 13.56 16.67
N GLY A 304 16.49 14.29 17.31
CA GLY A 304 17.16 13.88 18.55
C GLY A 304 18.20 12.78 18.42
N GLU A 305 18.89 12.52 19.54
CA GLU A 305 20.10 11.68 19.61
C GLU A 305 19.88 10.23 19.14
N ASN A 306 18.66 9.71 19.32
CA ASN A 306 18.33 8.30 19.08
C ASN A 306 17.77 8.01 17.69
N THR A 307 17.65 9.00 16.80
CA THR A 307 17.07 8.78 15.47
C THR A 307 18.13 8.57 14.38
N PRO A 308 17.80 7.81 13.31
CA PRO A 308 18.74 7.53 12.23
C PRO A 308 19.22 8.77 11.45
N LEU A 309 18.48 9.87 11.54
CA LEU A 309 18.69 11.10 10.79
C LEU A 309 18.67 12.29 11.75
N GLN A 310 19.87 12.73 12.15
CA GLN A 310 20.03 13.95 12.94
C GLN A 310 19.73 15.20 12.10
N ILE A 311 19.05 16.16 12.69
CA ILE A 311 18.74 17.44 12.05
C ILE A 311 19.97 18.35 12.17
N PRO A 312 20.53 18.86 11.04
CA PRO A 312 21.65 19.79 11.10
C PRO A 312 21.31 21.02 11.94
N ASN A 313 22.13 21.32 12.95
CA ASN A 313 21.99 22.52 13.77
C ASN A 313 23.02 23.58 13.35
N PRO A 314 22.65 24.62 12.58
CA PRO A 314 23.60 25.67 12.22
C PRO A 314 23.90 26.61 13.38
N TYR A 315 23.10 26.60 14.45
CA TYR A 315 23.43 27.24 15.72
C TYR A 315 24.30 26.35 16.61
N ALA A 316 24.92 25.28 16.10
CA ALA A 316 25.72 24.39 16.96
C ALA A 316 26.83 25.11 17.77
N SER A 317 27.31 26.26 17.29
CA SER A 317 28.30 27.08 18.01
C SER A 317 27.72 27.91 19.15
N SER A 318 26.45 28.32 19.07
CA SER A 318 25.79 29.19 20.06
C SER A 318 24.75 28.46 20.93
N LEU A 319 24.08 27.46 20.35
CA LEU A 319 23.06 26.60 20.95
C LEU A 319 23.29 25.15 20.49
N PRO A 320 24.39 24.49 20.92
CA PRO A 320 24.77 23.14 20.47
C PRO A 320 23.63 22.12 20.59
N MET A 321 22.88 22.17 21.69
CA MET A 321 21.83 21.20 21.99
C MET A 321 20.54 21.39 21.17
N LEU A 322 20.37 22.49 20.43
CA LEU A 322 19.10 22.76 19.73
C LEU A 322 18.76 21.66 18.69
N GLY A 323 19.77 21.08 18.02
CA GLY A 323 19.56 20.00 17.05
C GLY A 323 19.12 18.68 17.67
N GLU A 324 19.45 18.45 18.94
CA GLU A 324 19.14 17.22 19.69
C GLU A 324 17.68 17.18 20.19
N TYR A 325 16.97 18.31 20.13
CA TYR A 325 15.61 18.42 20.65
C TYR A 325 14.54 18.76 19.60
N VAL A 326 14.95 18.93 18.34
CA VAL A 326 14.05 19.28 17.23
C VAL A 326 13.67 18.03 16.46
N TYR A 327 12.37 17.88 16.22
CA TYR A 327 11.78 16.73 15.53
C TYR A 327 11.00 17.17 14.28
N THR A 328 10.90 16.27 13.31
CA THR A 328 10.13 16.45 12.07
C THR A 328 9.63 15.11 11.52
N SER A 329 8.63 15.15 10.65
CA SER A 329 8.27 14.03 9.80
C SER A 329 8.88 14.21 8.42
N VAL A 330 9.23 13.12 7.74
CA VAL A 330 9.69 13.15 6.34
C VAL A 330 8.56 12.87 5.37
N ALA A 331 8.62 13.51 4.21
CA ALA A 331 7.69 13.26 3.11
C ALA A 331 8.28 12.22 2.14
N ILE A 332 8.50 11.00 2.65
CA ILE A 332 9.05 9.88 1.86
C ILE A 332 7.98 8.79 1.73
N SER A 333 7.80 8.28 0.51
CA SER A 333 6.87 7.19 0.25
C SER A 333 7.21 5.96 1.08
N GLY A 334 6.23 5.41 1.80
CA GLY A 334 6.41 4.24 2.66
C GLY A 334 7.01 4.54 4.04
N TYR A 335 7.26 5.82 4.37
CA TYR A 335 7.68 6.25 5.69
C TYR A 335 6.69 7.28 6.24
N GLY A 336 5.96 6.91 7.30
CA GLY A 336 5.01 7.81 7.94
C GLY A 336 3.93 7.10 8.74
N GLY A 337 3.44 7.77 9.78
CA GLY A 337 2.37 7.31 10.65
C GLY A 337 1.05 8.03 10.37
N ASP A 338 0.33 8.36 11.45
CA ASP A 338 -0.96 9.03 11.42
C ASP A 338 -0.90 10.45 10.87
N PHE A 339 0.22 11.16 11.04
CA PHE A 339 0.40 12.49 10.46
C PHE A 339 0.46 12.38 8.94
N ALA A 340 1.34 11.53 8.39
CA ALA A 340 1.38 11.27 6.95
C ALA A 340 0.06 10.73 6.40
N LYS A 341 -0.65 9.92 7.22
CA LYS A 341 -1.94 9.34 6.87
C LYS A 341 -3.12 10.28 7.02
N SER A 342 -2.93 11.44 7.65
CA SER A 342 -3.97 12.46 7.83
C SER A 342 -4.53 12.93 6.49
N PHE A 343 -3.70 12.91 5.43
CA PHE A 343 -4.14 13.14 4.06
C PHE A 343 -5.24 12.18 3.61
N GLN A 344 -5.02 10.88 3.84
CA GLN A 344 -6.00 9.85 3.53
C GLN A 344 -7.21 9.97 4.45
N MET A 345 -7.03 10.29 5.74
CA MET A 345 -8.15 10.54 6.67
C MET A 345 -9.07 11.66 6.14
N ALA A 346 -8.52 12.75 5.62
CA ALA A 346 -9.29 13.85 5.03
C ALA A 346 -10.08 13.37 3.80
N ARG A 347 -9.45 12.58 2.93
CA ARG A 347 -10.14 11.98 1.77
C ARG A 347 -11.27 11.04 2.16
N TRP A 348 -11.14 10.27 3.24
CA TRP A 348 -12.19 9.36 3.73
C TRP A 348 -13.48 10.09 4.10
N ILE A 349 -13.37 11.33 4.59
CA ILE A 349 -14.49 12.18 5.01
C ILE A 349 -14.89 13.24 3.97
N GLY A 350 -14.23 13.27 2.81
CA GLY A 350 -14.50 14.22 1.73
C GLY A 350 -14.01 15.64 2.01
N TRP A 351 -12.99 15.79 2.86
CA TRP A 351 -12.36 17.07 3.14
C TRP A 351 -11.10 17.27 2.31
N ASP A 352 -10.73 18.53 2.11
CA ASP A 352 -9.51 18.92 1.42
C ASP A 352 -8.28 18.64 2.30
N PRO A 353 -7.39 17.71 1.90
CA PRO A 353 -6.20 17.36 2.66
C PRO A 353 -5.17 18.50 2.81
N ASP A 354 -5.12 19.42 1.85
CA ASP A 354 -4.12 20.50 1.82
C ASP A 354 -4.39 21.55 2.92
N ARG A 355 -5.59 21.52 3.50
CA ARG A 355 -5.92 22.30 4.71
C ARG A 355 -5.26 21.77 5.97
N PHE A 356 -4.74 20.56 5.97
CA PHE A 356 -4.19 19.92 7.16
C PHE A 356 -2.67 19.82 7.12
N GLN A 357 -2.10 19.38 6.01
CA GLN A 357 -0.65 19.19 5.90
C GLN A 357 -0.10 19.76 4.60
N THR A 358 1.17 20.14 4.63
CA THR A 358 1.92 20.59 3.46
C THR A 358 3.32 20.00 3.47
N VAL A 359 3.95 19.96 2.29
CA VAL A 359 5.33 19.49 2.13
C VAL A 359 6.22 20.70 1.95
N THR A 360 7.31 20.74 2.71
CA THR A 360 8.37 21.74 2.58
C THR A 360 9.73 21.05 2.61
N VAL A 361 10.81 21.81 2.59
CA VAL A 361 12.17 21.26 2.57
C VAL A 361 12.95 21.69 3.80
N LEU A 362 13.83 20.81 4.24
CA LEU A 362 14.89 21.09 5.19
C LEU A 362 16.23 21.09 4.45
N ARG A 363 16.91 22.22 4.45
CA ARG A 363 18.22 22.41 3.81
C ARG A 363 19.33 21.95 4.73
N MET A 364 20.23 21.13 4.20
CA MET A 364 21.41 20.62 4.90
C MET A 364 22.64 21.47 4.61
N ARG A 365 23.61 21.49 5.54
CA ARG A 365 24.88 22.25 5.43
C ARG A 365 25.70 21.91 4.16
N GLY A 366 25.49 20.74 3.55
CA GLY A 366 26.17 20.29 2.32
C GLY A 366 25.42 20.58 1.01
N GLY A 367 24.37 21.40 1.02
CA GLY A 367 23.59 21.75 -0.18
C GLY A 367 22.47 20.77 -0.55
N GLY A 368 22.28 19.69 0.20
CA GLY A 368 21.15 18.78 0.05
C GLY A 368 19.84 19.35 0.62
N GLN A 369 18.71 18.95 0.05
CA GLN A 369 17.38 19.26 0.55
C GLN A 369 16.62 17.97 0.87
N ILE A 370 16.00 17.91 2.04
CA ILE A 370 15.14 16.79 2.44
C ILE A 370 13.69 17.26 2.46
N PRO A 371 12.78 16.60 1.72
CA PRO A 371 11.37 16.92 1.80
C PRO A 371 10.82 16.44 3.15
N ILE A 372 10.24 17.38 3.89
CA ILE A 372 9.63 17.16 5.20
C ILE A 372 8.15 17.47 5.15
N LEU A 373 7.39 16.72 5.93
CA LEU A 373 5.96 16.92 6.09
C LEU A 373 5.73 17.81 7.31
N VAL A 374 4.93 18.85 7.15
CA VAL A 374 4.64 19.82 8.22
C VAL A 374 3.16 20.22 8.21
N PRO A 375 2.60 20.63 9.36
CA PRO A 375 1.23 21.12 9.43
C PRO A 375 1.05 22.32 8.49
N ALA A 376 -0.09 22.38 7.80
CA ALA A 376 -0.45 23.57 7.04
C ALA A 376 -0.72 24.74 7.99
N ASP A 377 -0.42 25.97 7.57
CA ASP A 377 -0.70 27.15 8.39
C ASP A 377 -2.18 27.58 8.27
N THR A 378 -3.06 26.73 8.79
CA THR A 378 -4.52 26.91 8.71
C THR A 378 -5.17 26.75 10.10
N PRO A 379 -6.35 27.35 10.32
CA PRO A 379 -7.12 27.11 11.53
C PRO A 379 -7.51 25.64 11.72
N GLU A 380 -7.71 24.88 10.63
CA GLU A 380 -8.09 23.47 10.68
C GLU A 380 -6.94 22.61 11.18
N ALA A 381 -5.73 22.80 10.64
CA ALA A 381 -4.53 22.08 11.09
C ALA A 381 -4.22 22.38 12.57
N ARG A 382 -4.28 23.65 12.98
CA ARG A 382 -4.01 24.08 14.36
C ARG A 382 -5.01 23.51 15.38
N ASN A 383 -6.24 23.23 14.93
CA ASN A 383 -7.31 22.72 15.78
C ASN A 383 -7.56 21.21 15.63
N ALA A 384 -6.90 20.53 14.69
CA ALA A 384 -7.08 19.10 14.51
C ALA A 384 -6.63 18.32 15.76
N THR A 385 -7.53 17.51 16.32
CA THR A 385 -7.29 16.73 17.53
C THR A 385 -6.07 15.82 17.37
N LEU A 386 -5.94 15.15 16.23
CA LEU A 386 -4.80 14.29 15.91
C LEU A 386 -3.47 15.04 16.03
N TYR A 387 -3.43 16.29 15.58
CA TYR A 387 -2.20 17.07 15.57
C TYR A 387 -1.83 17.49 16.99
N ARG A 388 -2.81 17.88 17.80
CA ARG A 388 -2.60 18.14 19.23
C ARG A 388 -2.06 16.90 19.96
N LEU A 389 -2.55 15.70 19.60
CA LEU A 389 -2.08 14.43 20.16
C LEU A 389 -0.65 14.06 19.68
N LEU A 390 -0.35 14.21 18.39
CA LEU A 390 0.94 13.81 17.81
C LEU A 390 2.07 14.78 18.16
N PHE A 391 1.79 16.08 18.10
CA PHE A 391 2.76 17.15 18.35
C PHE A 391 2.82 17.56 19.82
N ARG A 392 2.38 16.69 20.73
CA ARG A 392 2.55 16.88 22.17
C ARG A 392 4.04 16.78 22.54
N LYS A 393 4.51 17.77 23.28
CA LYS A 393 5.86 17.78 23.86
C LYS A 393 5.97 16.75 24.98
N THR A 394 7.10 16.04 25.01
CA THR A 394 7.44 15.00 25.99
C THR A 394 8.77 15.36 26.68
N ASP A 395 9.28 14.48 27.52
CA ASP A 395 10.62 14.58 28.12
C ASP A 395 11.76 14.52 27.10
N GLN A 396 11.60 13.78 25.99
CA GLN A 396 12.60 13.68 24.91
C GLN A 396 12.33 14.65 23.75
N ARG A 397 11.05 15.01 23.53
CA ARG A 397 10.59 15.80 22.38
C ARG A 397 10.13 17.16 22.82
N LEU A 398 11.03 18.15 22.75
CA LEU A 398 10.76 19.50 23.23
C LEU A 398 10.30 20.46 22.13
N MET A 399 10.68 20.21 20.87
CA MET A 399 10.41 21.11 19.77
C MET A 399 10.19 20.40 18.44
N PHE A 400 9.40 21.02 17.56
CA PHE A 400 9.28 20.63 16.15
C PHE A 400 9.83 21.70 15.22
N VAL A 401 10.32 21.29 14.05
CA VAL A 401 10.98 22.19 13.07
C VAL A 401 10.10 23.35 12.59
N PHE A 402 8.77 23.14 12.56
CA PHE A 402 7.79 24.12 12.11
C PHE A 402 7.37 25.11 13.22
N GLU A 403 7.79 24.88 14.48
CA GLU A 403 7.48 25.80 15.56
C GLU A 403 8.34 27.08 15.45
N PRO A 404 7.75 28.26 15.68
CA PRO A 404 8.51 29.50 15.67
C PRO A 404 9.54 29.55 16.81
N LEU A 405 10.78 29.94 16.51
CA LEU A 405 11.83 30.24 17.49
C LEU A 405 11.70 31.69 17.96
N GLU A 406 11.46 31.91 19.25
CA GLU A 406 11.35 33.24 19.86
C GLU A 406 12.71 33.74 20.43
N ILE A 407 13.81 33.51 19.72
CA ILE A 407 15.18 33.83 20.18
C ILE A 407 15.43 35.35 20.22
N LEU A 408 14.75 36.13 19.37
CA LEU A 408 14.88 37.60 19.29
C LEU A 408 13.88 38.35 20.18
N GLY A 409 13.26 37.65 21.13
CA GLY A 409 12.24 38.17 22.03
C GLY A 409 10.80 37.87 21.59
N PRO A 410 9.81 38.06 22.47
CA PRO A 410 8.41 37.78 22.18
C PRO A 410 7.90 38.57 20.97
N GLY A 411 7.27 37.90 20.01
CA GLY A 411 6.64 38.54 18.85
C GLY A 411 7.51 38.63 17.58
N ASN A 412 8.78 38.22 17.62
CA ASN A 412 9.65 38.10 16.45
C ASN A 412 9.98 36.63 16.15
N PRO A 413 9.02 35.85 15.63
CA PRO A 413 9.23 34.42 15.36
C PRO A 413 10.22 34.23 14.21
N VAL A 414 11.29 33.47 14.47
CA VAL A 414 12.27 33.08 13.45
C VAL A 414 12.06 31.60 13.11
N PRO A 415 12.09 31.20 11.82
CA PRO A 415 12.05 29.78 11.47
C PRO A 415 13.30 29.05 11.96
N PHE A 416 13.17 27.73 12.18
CA PHE A 416 14.36 26.89 12.35
C PHE A 416 15.30 27.06 11.15
N PRO A 417 16.62 27.19 11.35
CA PRO A 417 17.52 27.41 10.24
C PRO A 417 17.50 26.30 9.18
N GLY A 418 17.52 26.70 7.92
CA GLY A 418 17.42 25.75 6.81
C GLY A 418 16.00 25.22 6.59
N TYR A 419 15.02 25.60 7.41
CA TYR A 419 13.62 25.32 7.18
C TYR A 419 13.09 26.18 6.00
N GLY A 420 12.44 25.53 5.04
CA GLY A 420 11.92 26.16 3.82
C GLY A 420 12.90 26.22 2.66
N GLY A 421 12.34 26.34 1.45
CA GLY A 421 13.07 26.56 0.21
C GLY A 421 13.79 27.90 0.17
N GLU A 422 14.72 28.07 -0.78
CA GLU A 422 15.37 29.36 -0.97
C GLU A 422 14.37 30.42 -1.41
N GLY A 423 14.23 31.49 -0.62
CA GLY A 423 13.29 32.58 -0.89
C GLY A 423 11.84 32.31 -0.49
N GLU A 424 11.53 31.11 0.02
CA GLU A 424 10.19 30.76 0.50
C GLU A 424 10.07 30.99 2.01
N LYS A 425 8.90 31.49 2.44
CA LYS A 425 8.56 31.55 3.87
C LYS A 425 7.87 30.23 4.23
N PRO A 426 8.53 29.35 5.00
CA PRO A 426 7.88 28.10 5.40
C PRO A 426 6.77 28.36 6.43
N PRO A 427 5.78 27.46 6.55
CA PRO A 427 4.67 27.63 7.48
C PRO A 427 5.19 27.56 8.92
N LEU A 428 4.89 28.59 9.72
CA LEU A 428 5.22 28.62 11.14
C LEU A 428 3.96 28.35 11.94
N VAL A 429 3.89 27.18 12.58
CA VAL A 429 2.68 26.70 13.24
C VAL A 429 2.99 26.38 14.69
N LYS A 430 2.14 26.88 15.60
CA LYS A 430 2.16 26.50 17.00
C LYS A 430 0.92 25.66 17.29
N ILE A 431 1.14 24.42 17.69
CA ILE A 431 0.06 23.48 17.99
C ILE A 431 -0.10 23.42 19.51
N PRO A 432 -1.28 23.74 20.06
CA PRO A 432 -1.50 23.65 21.50
C PRO A 432 -1.50 22.19 21.95
N PRO A 433 -1.13 21.91 23.21
CA PRO A 433 -1.29 20.58 23.80
C PRO A 433 -2.78 20.21 23.86
N PRO A 434 -3.11 18.90 23.90
CA PRO A 434 -4.49 18.47 24.03
C PRO A 434 -5.01 18.77 25.44
N GLU A 435 -6.27 19.19 25.56
CA GLU A 435 -6.89 19.57 26.83
C GLU A 435 -7.64 18.40 27.47
N HIS A 436 -8.30 17.57 26.64
CA HIS A 436 -9.16 16.47 27.09
C HIS A 436 -8.53 15.08 26.93
N PHE A 437 -7.21 15.02 26.73
CA PHE A 437 -6.48 13.78 26.53
C PHE A 437 -5.21 13.77 27.38
N GLU A 438 -5.17 12.88 28.36
CA GLU A 438 -4.02 12.70 29.25
C GLU A 438 -3.05 11.70 28.64
N LEU A 439 -1.80 12.10 28.41
CA LEU A 439 -0.75 11.18 27.94
C LEU A 439 -0.39 10.23 29.09
N VAL A 440 -0.73 8.95 28.94
CA VAL A 440 -0.47 7.91 29.94
C VAL A 440 0.74 7.06 29.60
N TYR A 441 1.15 7.04 28.33
CA TYR A 441 2.34 6.31 27.90
C TYR A 441 2.92 6.85 26.59
N ALA A 442 4.25 6.89 26.52
CA ALA A 442 5.01 7.11 25.29
C ALA A 442 5.98 5.94 25.10
N SER A 443 5.99 5.35 23.91
CA SER A 443 6.79 4.16 23.61
C SER A 443 8.30 4.41 23.72
N GLN A 444 9.05 3.34 23.97
CA GLN A 444 10.51 3.38 23.96
C GLN A 444 11.04 2.61 22.75
N PRO A 445 12.16 3.05 22.14
CA PRO A 445 13.05 4.12 22.61
C PRO A 445 12.74 5.52 22.02
N ASN A 446 11.85 5.65 21.04
CA ASN A 446 11.73 6.88 20.24
C ASN A 446 10.44 7.68 20.47
N GLN A 447 9.54 7.18 21.32
CA GLN A 447 8.23 7.79 21.59
C GLN A 447 7.37 7.96 20.35
N TRP A 448 7.48 7.02 19.41
CA TRP A 448 6.70 7.06 18.18
C TRP A 448 5.24 6.69 18.39
N VAL A 449 4.91 5.84 19.36
CA VAL A 449 3.54 5.50 19.73
C VAL A 449 3.19 6.21 21.03
N LEU A 450 2.10 6.98 21.00
CA LEU A 450 1.58 7.70 22.17
C LEU A 450 0.21 7.14 22.53
N VAL A 451 0.01 6.86 23.81
CA VAL A 451 -1.25 6.36 24.36
C VAL A 451 -1.84 7.42 25.28
N TYR A 452 -3.05 7.83 24.97
CA TYR A 452 -3.81 8.83 25.70
C TYR A 452 -5.03 8.21 26.38
N LYS A 453 -5.33 8.64 27.60
CA LYS A 453 -6.61 8.40 28.25
C LYS A 453 -7.55 9.57 27.96
N VAL A 454 -8.78 9.28 27.56
CA VAL A 454 -9.78 10.31 27.25
C VAL A 454 -10.40 10.82 28.54
N ILE A 455 -10.39 12.15 28.73
CA ILE A 455 -11.05 12.84 29.84
C ILE A 455 -12.33 13.46 29.30
N TYR A 456 -13.47 12.82 29.55
CA TYR A 456 -14.76 13.41 29.24
C TYR A 456 -15.09 14.48 30.28
N PRO A 457 -15.44 15.72 29.88
CA PRO A 457 -15.95 16.70 30.82
C PRO A 457 -17.20 16.13 31.51
N GLU A 458 -17.30 16.31 32.82
CA GLU A 458 -18.50 15.93 33.57
C GLU A 458 -19.70 16.65 32.94
N GLU A 459 -20.77 15.90 32.67
CA GLU A 459 -22.02 16.52 32.25
C GLU A 459 -22.47 17.43 33.39
N THR A 460 -22.43 18.74 33.18
CA THR A 460 -23.27 19.65 33.97
C THR A 460 -24.70 19.18 33.73
N SER A 461 -25.23 18.44 34.69
CA SER A 461 -26.64 18.11 34.80
C SER A 461 -27.42 19.42 34.81
N GLY A 462 -27.97 19.77 33.66
CA GLY A 462 -28.81 20.95 33.42
C GLY A 462 -30.17 20.54 32.90
#